data_AF-A0A9X9F1X6-F1
#
_entry.id   AF-A0A9X9F1X6-F1
#
_cell.length_a   1.000
_cell.length_b   1.000
_cell.length_c   1.000
_cell.angle_alpha   90.00
_cell.angle_beta   90.00
_cell.angle_gamma   90.00
#
_symmetry.space_group_name_H-M   'P 1'
#
loop_
_entity.id
_entity.type
_entity.pdbx_description
1 polymer ?
#
loop_
_entity_poly.entity_id
_entity_poly.type
_entity_poly.pdbx_seq_one_letter_code
_entity_poly.pdbx_strand_id
1 'polypeptide(L)' 'ACYLYEQDYLKKEVYVFEQGYSLHSPSEILVKLATNSKNKIEKVYVGGKGYYCETKCLHVENIE' A
#
# COMPACT_ATOMS: atom_id res chain seq x y z
N ALA A 1 -1.50 7.95 3.88
CA ALA A 1 -1.09 9.06 2.99
C ALA A 1 -2.20 10.10 2.81
N CYS A 2 -3.35 9.75 2.21
CA CYS A 2 -4.43 10.72 1.93
C CYS A 2 -4.88 11.49 3.17
N TYR A 3 -5.15 10.79 4.28
CA TYR A 3 -5.52 11.43 5.54
C TYR A 3 -4.50 12.49 6.01
N LEU A 4 -3.21 12.14 6.02
CA LEU A 4 -2.14 13.05 6.44
C LEU A 4 -2.03 14.28 5.51
N TYR A 5 -2.30 14.08 4.22
CA TYR A 5 -2.29 15.14 3.22
C TYR A 5 -3.52 16.05 3.36
N GLU A 6 -4.72 15.49 3.49
CA GLU A 6 -5.99 16.23 3.54
C GLU A 6 -6.18 17.01 4.84
N GLN A 7 -5.72 16.46 5.95
CA GLN A 7 -5.80 17.11 7.27
C GLN A 7 -4.63 18.07 7.53
N ASP A 8 -3.81 18.35 6.52
CA ASP A 8 -2.66 19.26 6.60
C ASP A 8 -1.60 18.90 7.67
N TYR A 9 -1.65 17.68 8.22
CA TYR A 9 -0.64 17.20 9.18
C TYR A 9 0.73 16.99 8.53
N LEU A 10 0.74 16.44 7.32
CA LEU A 10 1.97 16.21 6.56
C LEU A 10 1.64 16.08 5.08
N LYS A 11 1.86 17.14 4.30
CA LYS A 11 1.70 17.14 2.84
C LYS A 11 3.01 16.78 2.13
N LYS A 12 3.02 15.63 1.48
CA LYS A 12 4.12 15.14 0.63
C LYS A 12 3.53 14.51 -0.63
N GLU A 13 4.29 14.49 -1.71
CA GLU A 13 3.91 13.72 -2.91
C GLU A 13 4.09 12.22 -2.66
N VAL A 14 5.14 11.85 -1.91
CA VAL A 14 5.52 10.47 -1.63
C VAL A 14 5.62 10.23 -0.13
N TYR A 15 5.03 9.13 0.32
CA TYR A 15 5.06 8.65 1.70
C TYR A 15 5.66 7.24 1.74
N VAL A 16 6.42 6.98 2.79
CA VAL A 16 6.91 5.64 3.12
C VAL A 16 6.31 5.28 4.48
N PHE A 17 5.69 4.10 4.55
CA PHE A 17 5.15 3.54 5.78
C PHE A 17 5.82 2.21 6.08
N GLU A 18 6.18 1.98 7.34
CA GLU A 18 6.69 0.72 7.83
C GLU A 18 5.61 0.00 8.66
N GLN A 19 5.53 -1.32 8.55
CA GLN A 19 4.59 -2.13 9.33
C GLN A 19 5.12 -3.55 9.59
N GLY A 20 4.42 -4.34 10.42
CA GLY A 20 4.66 -5.78 10.58
C GLY A 20 5.74 -6.17 11.58
N TYR A 21 6.37 -5.21 12.29
CA TYR A 21 7.38 -5.48 13.32
C TYR A 21 6.90 -6.45 14.40
N SER A 22 5.67 -6.26 14.93
CA SER A 22 5.10 -7.14 15.97
C SER A 22 4.77 -8.55 15.47
N LEU A 23 4.79 -8.78 14.15
CA LEU A 23 4.60 -10.08 13.53
C LEU A 23 5.93 -10.72 13.08
N HIS A 24 7.07 -10.14 13.48
CA HIS A 24 8.40 -10.53 13.02
C HIS A 24 8.54 -10.51 11.48
N SER A 25 7.76 -9.69 10.80
CA SER A 25 7.75 -9.56 9.34
C SER A 25 7.71 -8.08 8.94
N PRO A 26 8.81 -7.33 9.16
CA PRO A 26 8.88 -5.93 8.82
C PRO A 26 8.72 -5.72 7.32
N SER A 27 7.88 -4.77 6.92
CA SER A 27 7.56 -4.47 5.53
C SER A 27 7.44 -2.97 5.31
N GLU A 28 7.71 -2.55 4.08
CA GLU A 28 7.61 -1.16 3.64
C GLU A 28 6.51 -1.00 2.58
N ILE A 29 5.74 0.08 2.70
CA ILE A 29 4.75 0.50 1.71
C ILE A 29 5.11 1.90 1.21
N LEU A 30 5.30 2.02 -0.10
CA LEU A 30 5.48 3.29 -0.79
C LEU A 30 4.13 3.77 -1.31
N VAL A 31 3.73 4.99 -0.96
CA VAL A 31 2.50 5.61 -1.45
C VAL A 31 2.82 6.93 -2.15
N LYS A 32 2.42 7.04 -3.42
CA LYS A 32 2.51 8.28 -4.19
C LYS A 32 1.12 8.87 -4.42
N LEU A 33 0.94 10.14 -4.06
CA LEU A 33 -0.28 10.90 -4.34
C LEU A 33 -0.05 11.76 -5.58
N ALA A 34 -0.94 11.67 -6.56
CA ALA A 34 -1.01 12.63 -7.65
C ALA A 34 -2.13 13.63 -7.37
N THR A 35 -1.81 14.92 -7.36
CA THR A 35 -2.76 16.00 -7.07
C THR A 35 -2.89 16.94 -8.25
N ASN A 36 -4.04 17.59 -8.38
CA ASN A 36 -4.21 18.67 -9.35
C ASN A 36 -3.70 20.02 -8.86
N SER A 37 -3.87 21.04 -9.71
CA SER A 37 -3.53 22.43 -9.42
C SER A 37 -4.25 23.05 -8.22
N LYS A 38 -5.30 22.41 -7.69
CA LYS A 38 -6.02 22.83 -6.47
C LYS A 38 -5.62 21.99 -5.25
N ASN A 39 -4.51 21.25 -5.30
CA ASN A 39 -4.04 20.34 -4.26
C ASN A 39 -5.09 19.29 -3.84
N LYS A 40 -6.00 18.91 -4.75
CA LYS A 40 -6.91 17.79 -4.50
C LYS A 40 -6.26 16.51 -5.01
N ILE A 41 -6.31 15.46 -4.21
CA ILE A 41 -5.82 14.13 -4.59
C ILE A 41 -6.71 13.59 -5.71
N GLU A 42 -6.10 13.21 -6.82
CA GLU A 42 -6.79 12.60 -7.97
C GLU A 42 -6.48 11.11 -8.10
N LYS A 43 -5.26 10.70 -7.74
CA LYS A 43 -4.82 9.31 -7.81
C LYS A 43 -3.92 8.95 -6.64
N VAL A 44 -3.99 7.69 -6.26
CA VAL A 44 -3.15 7.08 -5.24
C VAL A 44 -2.49 5.87 -5.84
N TYR A 45 -1.17 5.85 -5.85
CA TYR A 45 -0.38 4.71 -6.26
C TYR A 45 0.25 4.08 -5.02
N VAL A 46 0.09 2.78 -4.87
CA VAL A 46 0.63 2.02 -3.75
C VAL A 46 1.57 0.96 -4.31
N GLY A 47 2.78 0.92 -3.79
CA GLY A 47 3.82 -0.02 -4.17
C GLY A 47 4.49 -0.64 -2.96
N GLY A 48 5.12 -1.77 -3.19
CA GLY A 48 5.91 -2.50 -2.20
C GLY A 48 6.77 -3.54 -2.91
N LYS A 49 7.69 -4.15 -2.16
CA LYS A 49 8.50 -5.25 -2.66
C LYS A 49 7.77 -6.56 -2.37
N GLY A 50 7.56 -7.37 -3.40
CA GLY A 50 7.09 -8.74 -3.28
C GLY A 50 8.22 -9.72 -3.53
N TYR A 51 8.10 -10.91 -2.97
CA TYR A 51 8.95 -12.05 -3.30
C TYR A 51 8.08 -13.28 -3.55
N TYR A 52 8.55 -14.18 -4.40
CA TYR A 52 7.89 -15.46 -4.62
C TYR A 52 8.05 -16.32 -3.36
N CYS A 53 6.93 -16.83 -2.83
CA CYS A 53 6.94 -17.75 -1.70
C CYS A 53 6.77 -19.19 -2.19
N GLU A 54 5.62 -19.49 -2.79
CA GLU A 54 5.29 -20.83 -3.27
C GLU A 54 4.16 -20.75 -4.31
N THR A 55 3.98 -21.84 -5.05
CA THR A 55 2.84 -22.06 -5.95
C THR A 55 2.01 -23.20 -5.36
N LYS A 56 0.70 -22.97 -5.17
CA LYS A 56 -0.22 -24.00 -4.67
C LYS A 56 -1.15 -24.49 -5.77
N CYS A 57 -1.23 -25.79 -5.96
CA CYS A 57 -2.25 -26.43 -6.79
C CYS A 57 -3.53 -26.59 -5.97
N LEU A 58 -4.60 -25.91 -6.37
CA LEU A 58 -5.89 -26.04 -5.71
C LEU A 58 -6.68 -27.16 -6.38
N HIS A 59 -7.03 -28.20 -5.63
CA HIS A 59 -8.01 -29.20 -6.05
C HIS A 59 -9.38 -28.77 -5.50
N VAL A 60 -10.32 -28.52 -6.39
CA VAL A 60 -11.72 -28.30 -6.00
C VAL A 60 -12.39 -29.67 -6.04
N GLU A 61 -12.75 -30.20 -4.87
CA GLU A 61 -13.60 -31.38 -4.79
C GLU A 61 -15.02 -30.96 -5.15
N ASN A 62 -15.60 -31.57 -6.20
CA ASN A 62 -17.03 -31.41 -6.47
C ASN A 62 -17.79 -32.11 -5.35
N ILE A 63 -18.47 -31.34 -4.51
CA ILE A 63 -19.43 -31.88 -3.55
C ILE A 63 -20.70 -32.19 -4.34
N GLU A 64 -20.91 -33.47 -4.67
CA GLU A 64 -22.20 -34.01 -5.15
C GLU A 64 -23.19 -34.21 -3.98
#